data_AF-A0A1M5GZE5-F1
#
_entry.id   AF-A0A1M5GZE5-F1
#
_cell.length_a   1.000
_cell.length_b   1.000
_cell.length_c   1.000
_cell.angle_alpha   90.00
_cell.angle_beta   90.00
_cell.angle_gamma   90.00
#
_symmetry.space_group_name_H-M   'P 1'
#
loop_
_entity.id
_entity.type
_entity.pdbx_description
1 polymer ?
#
loop_
_entity_poly.entity_id
_entity_poly.type
_entity_poly.pdbx_seq_one_letter_code
_entity_poly.pdbx_strand_id
1 'polypeptide(L)'
;MRRTSLTVALIVDLSVPAFGGYIGSYADWRDLSAEQKSGYMMGAYDLGLNTMIENDLYSEANMRGISSCTQQSKLNSGMLVRLVETYYAQNPDSWTLPPSQVLTTGLFAMCKTYINNFRRAKGLDLLK
;
A
#
# COMPACT_ATOMS: atom_id res chain seq x y z
N MET A 1 -1.54 21.51 63.24
CA MET A 1 -1.26 20.20 62.59
C MET A 1 -1.74 20.26 61.15
N ARG A 2 -0.83 20.29 60.17
CA ARG A 2 -1.15 20.46 58.74
C ARG A 2 -1.03 19.09 58.08
N ARG A 3 -2.13 18.55 57.56
CA ARG A 3 -2.18 17.26 56.85
C ARG A 3 -1.80 17.49 55.38
N THR A 4 -0.68 16.92 54.95
CA THR A 4 -0.30 16.85 53.53
C THR A 4 -0.87 15.57 52.92
N SER A 5 -1.89 15.70 52.08
CA SER A 5 -2.42 14.60 51.26
C SER A 5 -1.51 14.41 50.05
N LEU A 6 -0.98 13.19 49.88
CA LEU A 6 -0.14 12.79 48.75
C LEU A 6 -1.05 12.25 47.64
N THR A 7 -1.17 12.98 46.53
CA THR A 7 -1.93 12.51 45.35
C THR A 7 -1.01 11.68 44.47
N VAL A 8 -1.27 10.38 44.38
CA VAL A 8 -0.58 9.47 43.43
C VAL A 8 -1.28 9.60 42.09
N ALA A 9 -0.61 10.16 41.09
CA ALA A 9 -1.08 10.21 39.72
C ALA A 9 -0.82 8.84 39.06
N LEU A 10 -1.89 8.13 38.72
CA LEU A 10 -1.85 6.86 38.00
C LEU A 10 -1.59 7.16 36.51
N ILE A 11 -0.35 6.97 36.05
CA ILE A 11 -0.01 7.03 34.62
C ILE A 11 -0.45 5.71 34.01
N VAL A 12 -1.57 5.71 33.30
CA VAL A 12 -2.01 4.59 32.48
C VAL A 12 -1.19 4.64 31.19
N ASP A 13 -0.14 3.83 31.11
CA ASP A 13 0.58 3.57 29.86
C ASP A 13 -0.37 2.85 28.90
N LEU A 14 -0.98 3.62 28.00
CA LEU A 14 -1.69 3.11 26.84
C LEU A 14 -0.63 2.61 25.85
N SER A 15 -0.18 1.37 26.03
CA SER A 15 0.64 0.66 25.07
C SER A 15 -0.20 0.36 23.83
N VAL A 16 -0.27 1.34 22.92
CA VAL A 16 -0.81 1.13 21.57
C VAL A 16 0.12 0.11 20.89
N PRO A 17 -0.37 -1.05 20.43
CA PRO A 17 0.46 -1.99 19.71
C PRO A 17 0.97 -1.30 18.43
N ALA A 18 2.28 -1.02 18.38
CA ALA A 18 2.92 -0.52 17.18
C ALA A 18 2.90 -1.64 16.13
N PHE A 19 2.02 -1.50 15.14
CA PHE A 19 2.03 -2.38 13.96
C PHE A 19 3.27 -2.00 13.13
N GLY A 20 4.38 -2.69 13.38
CA GLY A 20 5.70 -2.39 12.80
C GLY A 20 5.81 -2.79 11.33
N GLY A 21 5.09 -2.09 10.44
CA GLY A 21 5.48 -2.02 9.03
C GLY A 21 6.70 -1.12 8.88
N TYR A 22 7.67 -1.45 8.03
CA TYR A 22 8.89 -0.65 7.84
C TYR A 22 8.59 0.81 7.49
N ILE A 23 7.58 1.06 6.65
CA ILE A 23 7.01 2.38 6.33
C ILE A 23 5.49 2.25 6.47
N GLY A 24 4.91 2.89 7.48
CA GLY A 24 3.52 2.67 7.89
C GLY A 24 2.54 3.75 7.43
N SER A 25 3.05 4.92 7.05
CA SER A 25 2.22 6.10 6.77
C SER A 25 2.84 7.04 5.74
N TYR A 26 2.10 8.09 5.35
CA TYR A 26 2.64 9.19 4.55
C TYR A 26 3.74 9.97 5.28
N ALA A 27 3.67 10.07 6.62
CA ALA A 27 4.69 10.77 7.40
C ALA A 27 6.06 10.07 7.25
N ASP A 28 6.08 8.75 7.45
CA ASP A 28 7.29 7.94 7.26
C ASP A 28 7.78 8.00 5.80
N TRP A 29 6.84 7.96 4.85
CA TRP A 29 7.13 7.98 3.43
C TRP A 29 7.79 9.29 2.98
N ARG A 30 7.30 10.44 3.46
CA ARG A 30 7.80 11.75 3.04
C ARG A 30 9.27 11.95 3.40
N ASP A 31 9.71 11.35 4.50
CA ASP A 31 11.07 11.52 5.04
C ASP A 31 12.11 10.62 4.33
N LEU A 32 11.68 9.75 3.42
CA LEU A 32 12.56 8.92 2.60
C LEU A 32 13.22 9.70 1.45
N SER A 33 14.48 9.34 1.15
CA SER A 33 15.18 9.76 -0.06
C SER A 33 14.51 9.20 -1.33
N ALA A 34 14.81 9.78 -2.49
CA ALA A 34 14.28 9.30 -3.76
C ALA A 34 14.66 7.84 -4.05
N GLU A 35 15.89 7.45 -3.68
CA GLU A 35 16.43 6.09 -3.83
C GLU A 35 15.72 5.12 -2.89
N GLN A 36 15.49 5.51 -1.64
CA GLN A 36 14.74 4.71 -0.66
C GLN A 36 13.30 4.47 -1.12
N LYS A 37 12.62 5.52 -1.59
CA LYS A 37 11.27 5.42 -2.16
C LYS A 37 11.23 4.46 -3.34
N SER A 38 12.19 4.59 -4.26
CA SER A 38 12.28 3.72 -5.44
C SER A 38 12.51 2.26 -5.07
N GLY A 39 13.46 1.98 -4.17
CA GLY A 39 13.76 0.63 -3.71
C GLY A 39 12.58 -0.01 -2.96
N TYR A 40 11.95 0.75 -2.06
CA TYR A 40 10.77 0.29 -1.34
C TYR A 40 9.60 -0.03 -2.29
N MET A 41 9.33 0.82 -3.28
CA MET A 41 8.26 0.59 -4.26
C MET A 41 8.50 -0.62 -5.15
N MET A 42 9.74 -0.85 -5.58
CA MET A 42 10.10 -2.06 -6.33
C MET A 42 9.87 -3.30 -5.47
N GLY A 43 10.32 -3.30 -4.21
CA GLY A 43 10.09 -4.42 -3.29
C GLY A 43 8.60 -4.66 -3.02
N ALA A 44 7.81 -3.61 -2.82
CA ALA A 44 6.37 -3.72 -2.62
C ALA A 44 5.65 -4.26 -3.87
N TYR A 45 6.05 -3.81 -5.06
CA TYR A 45 5.54 -4.30 -6.33
C TYR A 45 5.86 -5.79 -6.53
N ASP A 46 7.12 -6.19 -6.34
CA ASP A 46 7.56 -7.58 -6.50
C ASP A 46 6.87 -8.51 -5.49
N LEU A 47 6.75 -8.08 -4.22
CA LEU A 47 6.01 -8.83 -3.21
C LEU A 47 4.54 -8.99 -3.61
N GLY A 48 3.90 -7.93 -4.07
CA GLY A 48 2.50 -7.94 -4.50
C GLY A 48 2.24 -8.86 -5.69
N LEU A 49 3.19 -8.96 -6.63
CA LEU A 49 3.09 -9.88 -7.77
C LEU A 49 3.38 -11.34 -7.42
N ASN A 50 4.20 -11.59 -6.40
CA ASN A 50 4.60 -12.94 -6.00
C ASN A 50 3.67 -13.55 -4.95
N THR A 51 2.77 -12.76 -4.34
CA THR A 51 1.79 -13.27 -3.38
C THR A 51 0.59 -13.85 -4.13
N MET A 52 0.79 -14.97 -4.82
CA MET A 52 -0.32 -15.76 -5.36
C MET A 52 -0.98 -16.55 -4.23
N ILE A 53 -2.29 -16.38 -4.05
CA ILE A 53 -3.06 -17.34 -3.25
C ILE A 53 -3.34 -18.53 -4.17
N GLU A 54 -2.81 -19.69 -3.82
CA GLU A 54 -3.02 -20.92 -4.60
C GLU A 54 -4.52 -21.21 -4.74
N ASN A 55 -4.95 -21.56 -5.94
CA ASN A 55 -6.36 -21.81 -6.30
C ASN A 55 -7.31 -20.61 -6.21
N ASP A 56 -6.80 -19.37 -6.04
CA ASP A 56 -7.62 -18.16 -6.17
C ASP A 56 -7.56 -17.59 -7.60
N LEU A 57 -8.61 -17.86 -8.38
CA LEU A 57 -8.76 -17.37 -9.75
C LEU A 57 -8.82 -15.84 -9.84
N TYR A 58 -9.34 -15.15 -8.82
CA TYR A 58 -9.34 -13.69 -8.78
C TYR A 58 -7.93 -13.16 -8.57
N SER A 59 -7.18 -13.71 -7.60
CA SER A 59 -5.78 -13.34 -7.38
C SER A 59 -4.96 -13.55 -8.65
N GLU A 60 -5.07 -14.72 -9.29
CA GLU A 60 -4.35 -15.02 -10.52
C GLU A 60 -4.68 -14.02 -11.65
N ALA A 61 -5.97 -13.74 -11.88
CA ALA A 61 -6.39 -12.80 -12.91
C ALA A 61 -5.89 -11.37 -12.63
N ASN A 62 -5.94 -10.92 -11.37
CA ASN A 62 -5.47 -9.60 -10.98
C ASN A 62 -3.97 -9.45 -11.21
N MET A 63 -3.16 -10.41 -10.77
CA MET A 63 -1.70 -10.33 -10.93
C MET A 63 -1.27 -10.44 -12.38
N ARG A 64 -1.89 -11.31 -13.19
CA ARG A 64 -1.62 -11.35 -14.64
C ARG A 64 -2.02 -10.04 -15.32
N GLY A 65 -3.14 -9.45 -14.92
CA GLY A 65 -3.58 -8.14 -15.40
C GLY A 65 -2.61 -7.03 -15.05
N ILE A 66 -2.18 -6.95 -13.79
CA ILE A 66 -1.18 -5.97 -13.32
C ILE A 66 0.14 -6.19 -14.06
N SER A 67 0.67 -7.42 -14.09
CA SER A 67 1.93 -7.74 -14.75
C SER A 67 1.91 -7.40 -16.25
N SER A 68 0.81 -7.68 -16.95
CA SER A 68 0.67 -7.32 -18.37
C SER A 68 0.60 -5.81 -18.57
N CYS A 69 -0.19 -5.11 -17.75
CA CYS A 69 -0.31 -3.66 -17.77
C CYS A 69 1.01 -2.94 -17.54
N THR A 70 1.78 -3.36 -16.52
CA THR A 70 3.04 -2.70 -16.14
C THR A 70 4.14 -2.97 -17.17
N GLN A 71 4.20 -4.18 -17.74
CA GLN A 71 5.11 -4.49 -18.85
C GLN A 71 4.81 -3.62 -20.08
N GLN A 72 3.54 -3.53 -20.50
CA GLN A 72 3.16 -2.74 -21.67
C GLN A 72 3.35 -1.24 -21.46
N SER A 73 3.13 -0.77 -20.24
CA SER A 73 3.33 0.64 -19.87
C SER A 73 4.81 0.98 -19.60
N LYS A 74 5.71 0.00 -19.70
CA LYS A 74 7.15 0.13 -19.37
C LYS A 74 7.35 0.78 -18.00
N LEU A 75 6.55 0.33 -17.04
CA LEU A 75 6.52 0.90 -15.70
C LEU A 75 7.90 0.73 -15.04
N ASN A 76 8.42 1.81 -14.47
CA ASN A 76 9.68 1.81 -13.71
C ASN A 76 9.44 2.31 -12.28
N SER A 77 10.48 2.23 -11.45
CA SER A 77 10.43 2.63 -10.04
C SER A 77 9.97 4.08 -9.84
N GLY A 78 10.43 5.01 -10.68
CA GLY A 78 10.01 6.42 -10.61
C GLY A 78 8.51 6.60 -10.88
N MET A 79 7.95 5.80 -11.78
CA MET A 79 6.50 5.80 -12.04
C MET A 79 5.70 5.21 -10.86
N LEU A 80 6.20 4.16 -10.21
CA LEU A 80 5.60 3.60 -9.00
C LEU A 80 5.57 4.63 -7.86
N VAL A 81 6.70 5.31 -7.63
CA VAL A 81 6.80 6.41 -6.66
C VAL A 81 5.79 7.51 -6.99
N ARG A 82 5.75 7.95 -8.26
CA ARG A 82 4.81 9.01 -8.69
C ARG A 82 3.35 8.61 -8.50
N LEU A 83 3.01 7.34 -8.72
CA LEU A 83 1.65 6.82 -8.49
C LEU A 83 1.25 6.99 -7.01
N VAL A 84 2.14 6.64 -6.08
CA VAL A 84 1.90 6.80 -4.64
C VAL A 84 1.84 8.27 -4.22
N GLU A 85 2.79 9.09 -4.66
CA GLU A 85 2.82 10.53 -4.36
C GLU A 85 1.54 11.23 -4.86
N THR A 86 1.11 10.90 -6.08
CA THR A 86 -0.11 11.46 -6.67
C THR A 86 -1.34 11.06 -5.84
N TYR A 87 -1.41 9.81 -5.38
CA TYR A 87 -2.51 9.35 -4.56
C TYR A 87 -2.59 10.08 -3.22
N TYR A 88 -1.48 10.22 -2.49
CA TYR A 88 -1.47 10.96 -1.22
C TYR A 88 -1.78 12.45 -1.39
N ALA A 89 -1.33 13.06 -2.49
CA ALA A 89 -1.65 14.45 -2.80
C ALA A 89 -3.15 14.66 -3.08
N GLN A 90 -3.81 13.69 -3.69
CA GLN A 90 -5.24 13.75 -4.02
C GLN A 90 -6.15 13.27 -2.87
N ASN A 91 -5.64 12.49 -1.93
CA ASN A 91 -6.42 11.86 -0.86
C ASN A 91 -5.75 12.09 0.51
N PRO A 92 -5.85 13.30 1.10
CA PRO A 92 -5.28 13.59 2.42
C PRO A 92 -5.78 12.67 3.54
N ASP A 93 -7.04 12.22 3.45
CA ASP A 93 -7.64 11.30 4.43
C ASP A 93 -6.97 9.91 4.43
N SER A 94 -6.24 9.58 3.37
CA SER A 94 -5.53 8.30 3.23
C SER A 94 -4.10 8.34 3.77
N TRP A 95 -3.65 9.42 4.41
CA TRP A 95 -2.27 9.56 4.91
C TRP A 95 -1.87 8.54 5.98
N THR A 96 -2.85 7.90 6.63
CA THR A 96 -2.61 6.81 7.59
C THR A 96 -2.40 5.45 6.92
N LEU A 97 -2.63 5.34 5.61
CA LEU A 97 -2.41 4.08 4.89
C LEU A 97 -0.91 3.86 4.64
N PRO A 98 -0.44 2.61 4.63
CA PRO A 98 0.92 2.31 4.19
C PRO A 98 1.10 2.57 2.68
N PRO A 99 2.28 3.06 2.24
CA PRO A 99 2.55 3.29 0.82
C PRO A 99 2.40 2.05 -0.06
N SER A 100 2.64 0.84 0.47
CA SER A 100 2.41 -0.41 -0.24
C SER A 100 0.94 -0.64 -0.58
N GLN A 101 0.03 -0.35 0.35
CA GLN A 101 -1.42 -0.44 0.13
C GLN A 101 -1.90 0.63 -0.87
N VAL A 102 -1.35 1.84 -0.76
CA VAL A 102 -1.61 2.92 -1.72
C VAL A 102 -1.15 2.52 -3.12
N LEU A 103 0.04 1.92 -3.23
CA LEU A 103 0.55 1.40 -4.50
C LEU A 103 -0.40 0.37 -5.10
N THR A 104 -0.83 -0.63 -4.33
CA THR A 104 -1.79 -1.64 -4.79
C THR A 104 -3.07 -0.99 -5.31
N THR A 105 -3.63 -0.03 -4.57
CA THR A 105 -4.83 0.70 -4.98
C THR A 105 -4.63 1.42 -6.31
N GLY A 106 -3.51 2.13 -6.47
CA GLY A 106 -3.15 2.81 -7.70
C GLY A 106 -2.97 1.86 -8.88
N LEU A 107 -2.32 0.71 -8.68
CA LEU A 107 -2.12 -0.32 -9.70
C LEU A 107 -3.45 -0.93 -10.15
N PHE A 108 -4.37 -1.20 -9.23
CA PHE A 108 -5.71 -1.70 -9.58
C PHE A 108 -6.50 -0.70 -10.42
N ALA A 109 -6.43 0.59 -10.09
CA ALA A 109 -7.07 1.64 -10.87
C ALA A 109 -6.44 1.79 -12.27
N MET A 110 -5.11 1.90 -12.34
CA MET A 110 -4.36 2.08 -13.58
C MET A 110 -4.49 0.86 -14.51
N CYS A 111 -4.45 -0.34 -13.96
CA CYS A 111 -4.43 -1.61 -14.72
C CYS A 111 -5.81 -2.26 -14.86
N LYS A 112 -6.88 -1.57 -14.46
CA LYS A 112 -8.26 -2.07 -14.48
C LYS A 112 -8.64 -2.77 -15.77
N THR A 113 -8.33 -2.17 -16.93
CA THR A 113 -8.66 -2.74 -18.24
C THR A 113 -7.98 -4.09 -18.46
N TYR A 114 -6.69 -4.20 -18.12
CA TYR A 114 -5.94 -5.45 -18.26
C TYR A 114 -6.47 -6.51 -17.30
N ILE A 115 -6.71 -6.15 -16.03
CA ILE A 115 -7.30 -7.04 -15.03
C ILE A 115 -8.65 -7.57 -15.52
N ASN A 116 -9.52 -6.70 -16.02
CA ASN A 116 -10.83 -7.07 -16.52
C ASN A 116 -10.77 -7.99 -17.75
N ASN A 117 -9.73 -7.88 -18.58
CA ASN A 117 -9.53 -8.82 -19.68
C ASN A 117 -9.21 -10.23 -19.19
N PHE A 118 -8.32 -10.37 -18.20
CA PHE A 118 -8.01 -11.68 -17.59
C PHE A 118 -9.17 -12.24 -16.79
N ARG A 119 -9.91 -11.40 -16.05
CA ARG A 119 -11.11 -11.82 -15.32
C ARG A 119 -12.20 -12.32 -16.25
N ARG A 120 -12.47 -11.59 -17.34
CA ARG A 120 -13.45 -11.98 -18.37
C ARG A 120 -13.10 -13.34 -18.99
N ALA A 121 -11.82 -13.57 -19.31
CA ALA A 121 -11.36 -14.84 -19.88
C ALA A 121 -11.56 -16.05 -18.94
N LYS A 122 -11.69 -15.81 -17.63
CA LYS A 122 -11.98 -16.82 -16.60
C LYS A 122 -13.44 -16.85 -16.15
N GLY A 123 -14.32 -16.03 -16.74
CA GLY A 123 -15.73 -15.94 -16.35
C GLY A 123 -15.97 -15.26 -14.99
N LEU A 124 -15.05 -14.39 -14.55
CA LEU A 124 -15.11 -13.70 -13.25
C LEU A 124 -15.72 -12.31 -13.34
N ASP A 125 -16.24 -11.81 -12.22
CA ASP A 125 -16.79 -10.46 -12.12
C ASP A 125 -15.71 -9.38 -12.32
N LEU A 126 -16.06 -8.34 -13.07
CA LEU A 126 -15.16 -7.25 -13.41
C LEU A 126 -14.94 -6.30 -12.22
N LEU A 127 -13.77 -5.68 -12.18
CA LEU A 127 -13.53 -4.51 -11.33
C LEU A 127 -14.47 -3.38 -11.77
N LYS A 128 -15.16 -2.79 -10.79
CA LYS A 128 -16.09 -1.68 -10.97
C LYS A 128 -15.39 -0.36 -11.21
#